data_AF-A0A250V3B6-F1
#
_entry.id   AF-A0A250V3B6-F1
#
_cell.length_a   1.000
_cell.length_b   1.000
_cell.length_c   1.000
_cell.angle_alpha   90.00
_cell.angle_beta   90.00
_cell.angle_gamma   90.00
#
_symmetry.space_group_name_H-M   'P 1'
#
loop_
_entity.id
_entity.type
_entity.pdbx_description
1 polymer ?
#
loop_
_entity_poly.entity_id
_entity_poly.type
_entity_poly.pdbx_seq_one_letter_code
_entity_poly.pdbx_strand_id
1 'polypeptide(L)'
;MSLFGKLLDEPDAATVAVQAAMASVSDPARIREVLHGWDDVTVTPVATETTWGRDAADAVDFILSRTPCRTVDADTRTALRDTLHPYETDRGVRLQAAVWLMTAKWRTDGSQ
;
A
#
# COMPACT_ATOMS: atom_id res chain seq x y z
N MET A 1 -14.05 -1.55 11.22
CA MET A 1 -14.20 -2.71 10.33
C MET A 1 -14.33 -2.20 8.91
N SER A 2 -13.34 -2.44 8.07
CA SER A 2 -13.22 -1.84 6.73
C SER A 2 -14.29 -2.37 5.76
N LEU A 3 -14.89 -1.48 4.97
CA LEU A 3 -15.86 -1.78 3.91
C LEU A 3 -15.37 -2.89 2.95
N PHE A 4 -14.05 -3.02 2.79
CA PHE A 4 -13.39 -4.04 1.99
C PHE A 4 -13.61 -5.48 2.50
N GLY A 5 -13.79 -5.68 3.81
CA GLY A 5 -14.00 -7.03 4.37
C GLY A 5 -15.40 -7.59 4.18
N LYS A 6 -16.41 -6.73 3.91
CA LYS A 6 -17.79 -7.16 3.67
C LYS A 6 -18.06 -7.63 2.23
N LEU A 7 -17.14 -7.38 1.32
CA LEU A 7 -17.29 -7.67 -0.12
C LEU A 7 -16.47 -8.90 -0.57
N LEU A 8 -15.89 -9.63 0.39
CA LEU A 8 -15.01 -10.79 0.17
C LEU A 8 -15.49 -11.94 1.01
N ASP A 9 -15.56 -13.14 0.42
CA ASP A 9 -15.57 -14.37 1.21
C ASP A 9 -14.40 -14.37 2.21
N GLU A 10 -14.55 -15.04 3.35
CA GLU A 10 -13.46 -15.13 4.32
C GLU A 10 -12.23 -15.78 3.66
N PRO A 11 -11.07 -15.10 3.66
CA PRO A 11 -9.88 -15.61 3.02
C PRO A 11 -9.38 -16.87 3.72
N ASP A 12 -8.92 -17.86 2.95
CA ASP A 12 -8.25 -19.04 3.50
C ASP A 12 -6.93 -18.67 4.19
N ALA A 13 -6.40 -19.60 4.98
CA ALA A 13 -5.18 -19.39 5.76
C ALA A 13 -3.96 -19.01 4.90
N ALA A 14 -3.88 -19.52 3.67
CA ALA A 14 -2.79 -19.19 2.75
C ALA A 14 -2.90 -17.75 2.23
N THR A 15 -4.11 -17.31 1.91
CA THR A 15 -4.43 -15.94 1.49
C THR A 15 -4.14 -14.94 2.61
N VAL A 16 -4.51 -15.27 3.84
CA VAL A 16 -4.19 -14.46 5.03
C VAL A 16 -2.66 -14.37 5.21
N ALA A 17 -1.93 -15.47 5.06
CA ALA A 17 -0.48 -15.48 5.18
C ALA A 17 0.20 -14.62 4.11
N VAL A 18 -0.27 -14.67 2.85
CA VAL A 18 0.23 -13.80 1.77
C VAL A 18 -0.06 -12.33 2.06
N GLN A 19 -1.27 -11.99 2.51
CA GLN A 19 -1.63 -10.63 2.90
C GLN A 19 -0.74 -10.12 4.04
N ALA A 20 -0.49 -10.94 5.06
CA ALA A 20 0.40 -10.62 6.16
C ALA A 20 1.87 -10.45 5.69
N ALA A 21 2.33 -11.30 4.77
CA ALA A 21 3.67 -11.19 4.19
C ALA A 21 3.83 -9.89 3.37
N MET A 22 2.83 -9.52 2.56
CA MET A 22 2.83 -8.25 1.82
C MET A 22 2.82 -7.04 2.76
N ALA A 23 2.14 -7.14 3.90
CA ALA A 23 2.10 -6.11 4.93
C ALA A 23 3.27 -6.17 5.93
N SER A 24 4.20 -7.13 5.81
CA SER A 24 5.22 -7.42 6.83
C SER A 24 6.15 -6.25 7.14
N VAL A 25 6.36 -5.36 6.17
CA VAL A 25 7.17 -4.12 6.33
C VAL A 25 6.33 -2.92 6.82
N SER A 26 5.10 -3.15 7.26
CA SER A 26 4.27 -2.10 7.88
C SER A 26 4.62 -1.89 9.36
N ASP A 27 5.23 -2.89 10.02
CA ASP A 27 5.70 -2.80 11.40
C ASP A 27 7.16 -2.29 11.44
N PRO A 28 7.42 -1.10 12.02
CA PRO A 28 8.77 -0.55 12.12
C PRO A 28 9.71 -1.39 12.99
N ALA A 29 9.22 -2.24 13.89
CA ALA A 29 10.05 -3.20 14.62
C ALA A 29 10.56 -4.30 13.68
N ARG A 30 9.67 -4.86 12.86
CA ARG A 30 10.03 -5.88 11.85
C ARG A 30 11.00 -5.35 10.81
N ILE A 31 10.83 -4.09 10.38
CA ILE A 31 11.79 -3.42 9.47
C ILE A 31 13.21 -3.44 10.07
N ARG A 32 13.36 -3.07 11.34
CA ARG A 32 14.68 -3.04 12.02
C ARG A 32 15.28 -4.43 12.17
N GLU A 33 14.45 -5.44 12.45
CA GLU A 33 14.88 -6.84 12.51
C GLU A 33 15.41 -7.32 11.15
N VAL A 34 14.71 -7.03 10.05
CA VAL A 34 15.16 -7.41 8.70
C VAL A 34 16.45 -6.71 8.32
N LEU A 35 16.66 -5.47 8.76
CA LEU A 35 17.83 -4.65 8.45
C LEU A 35 18.97 -4.78 9.48
N HIS A 36 18.94 -5.75 10.41
CA HIS A 36 19.95 -5.88 11.49
C HIS A 36 21.41 -6.03 11.01
N GLY A 37 21.63 -6.47 9.76
CA GLY A 37 22.96 -6.58 9.16
C GLY A 37 23.52 -5.27 8.60
N TRP A 38 22.72 -4.21 8.59
CA TRP A 38 23.09 -2.89 8.10
C TRP A 38 23.39 -1.95 9.26
N ASP A 39 24.24 -0.96 9.02
CA ASP A 39 24.58 0.06 9.99
C ASP A 39 23.75 1.33 9.75
N ASP A 40 23.65 2.21 10.76
CA ASP A 40 22.91 3.49 10.68
C ASP A 40 21.45 3.34 10.17
N VAL A 41 20.75 2.27 10.54
CA VAL A 41 19.36 2.05 10.12
C VAL A 41 18.43 3.07 10.77
N THR A 42 17.75 3.87 9.94
CA THR A 42 16.67 4.76 10.39
C THR A 42 15.34 4.36 9.75
N VAL A 43 14.26 4.51 10.51
CA VAL A 43 12.89 4.24 10.07
C VAL A 43 12.03 5.42 10.52
N THR A 44 11.64 6.27 9.58
CA THR A 44 10.93 7.53 9.86
C THR A 44 9.52 7.47 9.29
N PRO A 45 8.47 7.76 10.08
CA PRO A 45 7.11 7.88 9.55
C PRO A 45 7.01 9.16 8.71
N VAL A 46 6.48 9.03 7.50
CA VAL A 46 6.20 10.16 6.61
C VAL A 46 4.74 10.12 6.21
N ALA A 47 4.01 11.18 6.56
CA ALA A 47 2.68 11.44 6.02
C ALA A 47 2.82 12.34 4.79
N THR A 48 2.25 11.92 3.68
CA THR A 48 2.32 12.67 2.42
C THR A 48 1.04 12.49 1.62
N GLU A 49 0.76 13.44 0.74
CA GLU A 49 -0.36 13.33 -0.19
C GLU A 49 0.11 12.69 -1.51
N THR A 50 -0.57 11.63 -1.93
CA THR A 50 -0.24 10.88 -3.15
C THR A 50 -1.33 11.05 -4.21
N THR A 51 -0.92 11.02 -5.49
CA THR A 51 -1.85 10.94 -6.62
C THR A 51 -2.13 9.47 -6.93
N TRP A 52 -3.41 9.10 -6.95
CA TRP A 52 -3.85 7.73 -7.21
C TRP A 52 -4.33 7.49 -8.64
N GLY A 53 -4.62 8.57 -9.37
CA GLY A 53 -5.04 8.55 -10.75
C GLY A 53 -5.25 9.99 -11.24
N ARG A 54 -5.29 10.17 -12.56
CA ARG A 54 -5.58 11.46 -13.19
C ARG A 54 -7.02 11.92 -12.95
N ASP A 55 -7.93 10.97 -12.77
CA ASP A 55 -9.34 11.16 -12.42
C ASP A 55 -9.83 9.95 -11.61
N ALA A 56 -11.08 9.99 -11.13
CA ALA A 56 -11.66 8.90 -10.35
C ALA A 56 -11.67 7.55 -11.09
N ALA A 57 -11.83 7.53 -12.41
CA ALA A 57 -11.87 6.29 -13.18
C ALA A 57 -10.46 5.67 -13.30
N ASP A 58 -9.47 6.49 -13.62
CA ASP A 58 -8.04 6.11 -13.66
C ASP A 58 -7.57 5.58 -12.30
N ALA A 59 -8.04 6.19 -11.20
CA ALA A 59 -7.75 5.73 -9.85
C ALA A 59 -8.41 4.37 -9.53
N VAL A 60 -9.63 4.11 -10.01
CA VAL A 60 -10.26 2.79 -9.90
C VAL A 60 -9.43 1.74 -10.65
N ASP A 61 -8.99 2.05 -11.87
CA ASP A 61 -8.15 1.14 -12.65
C ASP A 61 -6.82 0.84 -11.95
N PHE A 62 -6.18 1.87 -11.39
CA PHE A 62 -4.98 1.68 -10.58
C PHE A 62 -5.22 0.78 -9.37
N ILE A 63 -6.32 0.97 -8.65
CA ILE A 63 -6.66 0.15 -7.48
C ILE A 63 -6.85 -1.32 -7.89
N LEU A 64 -7.59 -1.58 -8.96
CA LEU A 64 -7.92 -2.91 -9.46
C LEU A 64 -6.72 -3.64 -10.09
N SER A 65 -5.73 -2.89 -10.61
CA SER A 65 -4.49 -3.47 -11.16
C SER A 65 -3.71 -4.34 -10.16
N ARG A 66 -3.91 -4.10 -8.85
CA ARG A 66 -3.24 -4.80 -7.74
C ARG A 66 -3.93 -6.10 -7.33
N THR A 67 -5.10 -6.39 -7.91
CA THR A 67 -5.83 -7.65 -7.72
C THR A 67 -5.97 -8.36 -9.06
N PRO A 68 -4.84 -8.80 -9.68
CA PRO A 68 -4.91 -9.56 -10.91
C PRO A 68 -5.74 -10.82 -10.67
N CYS A 69 -6.51 -11.24 -11.67
CA CYS A 69 -7.50 -12.34 -11.62
C CYS A 69 -8.86 -12.01 -11.00
N ARG A 70 -9.06 -10.82 -10.43
CA ARG A 70 -10.38 -10.43 -9.94
C ARG A 70 -11.14 -9.57 -10.93
N THR A 71 -12.22 -10.11 -11.46
CA THR A 71 -13.20 -9.34 -12.22
C THR A 71 -14.15 -8.62 -11.27
N VAL A 72 -14.43 -7.35 -11.54
CA VAL A 72 -15.37 -6.52 -10.82
C VAL A 72 -16.48 -6.13 -11.78
N ASP A 73 -17.74 -6.29 -11.37
CA ASP A 73 -18.90 -5.93 -12.19
C ASP A 73 -19.03 -4.39 -12.35
N ALA A 74 -19.87 -3.97 -13.29
CA ALA A 74 -20.04 -2.57 -13.65
C ALA A 74 -20.61 -1.71 -12.50
N ASP A 75 -21.49 -2.27 -11.67
CA ASP A 75 -22.13 -1.55 -10.56
C ASP A 75 -21.11 -1.31 -9.45
N THR A 76 -20.32 -2.33 -9.11
CA THR A 76 -19.21 -2.20 -8.16
C THR A 76 -18.16 -1.21 -8.66
N ARG A 77 -17.81 -1.25 -9.96
CA ARG A 77 -16.87 -0.30 -10.56
C ARG A 77 -17.39 1.14 -10.49
N THR A 78 -18.69 1.34 -10.72
CA THR A 78 -19.36 2.64 -10.57
C THR A 78 -19.31 3.13 -9.12
N ALA A 79 -19.64 2.26 -8.16
CA ALA A 79 -19.59 2.59 -6.74
C ALA A 79 -18.18 2.99 -6.26
N LEU A 80 -17.15 2.29 -6.75
CA LEU A 80 -15.75 2.63 -6.47
C LEU A 80 -15.40 4.02 -7.00
N ARG A 81 -15.78 4.33 -8.24
CA ARG A 81 -15.54 5.64 -8.85
C ARG A 81 -16.24 6.75 -8.07
N ASP A 82 -17.52 6.55 -7.75
CA ASP A 82 -18.31 7.55 -7.04
C ASP A 82 -17.77 7.79 -5.62
N THR A 83 -17.17 6.77 -4.99
CA THR A 83 -16.46 6.90 -3.71
C THR A 83 -15.19 7.75 -3.83
N LEU A 84 -14.49 7.68 -4.97
CA LEU A 84 -13.25 8.42 -5.22
C LEU A 84 -13.50 9.85 -5.72
N HIS A 85 -14.67 10.11 -6.29
CA HIS A 85 -15.02 11.40 -6.89
C HIS A 85 -14.81 12.62 -5.95
N PRO A 86 -15.13 12.57 -4.63
CA PRO A 86 -14.87 13.69 -3.72
C PRO A 86 -13.39 14.07 -3.55
N TYR A 87 -12.46 13.18 -3.93
CA TYR A 87 -11.02 13.38 -3.81
C TYR A 87 -10.37 13.80 -5.13
N GLU A 88 -11.16 13.92 -6.20
CA GLU A 88 -10.69 14.37 -7.51
C GLU A 88 -10.46 15.89 -7.50
N THR A 89 -9.28 16.30 -7.95
CA THR A 89 -8.87 17.70 -8.07
C THR A 89 -8.33 17.97 -9.48
N ASP A 90 -7.99 19.22 -9.78
CA ASP A 90 -7.28 19.61 -11.02
C ASP A 90 -5.92 18.91 -11.19
N ARG A 91 -5.39 18.32 -10.11
CA ARG A 91 -4.13 17.55 -10.07
C ARG A 91 -4.34 16.04 -9.96
N GLY A 92 -5.58 15.58 -10.16
CA GLY A 92 -6.00 14.19 -10.05
C GLY A 92 -6.57 13.82 -8.68
N VAL A 93 -6.72 12.52 -8.43
CA VAL A 93 -7.28 11.98 -7.18
C VAL A 93 -6.21 11.98 -6.08
N ARG A 94 -6.40 12.81 -5.06
CA ARG A 94 -5.41 13.04 -3.99
C ARG A 94 -5.86 12.38 -2.69
N LEU A 95 -5.04 11.47 -2.17
CA LEU A 95 -5.30 10.79 -0.89
C LEU A 95 -4.07 10.90 0.01
N GLN A 96 -4.32 10.96 1.32
CA GLN A 96 -3.26 10.90 2.32
C GLN A 96 -2.70 9.46 2.38
N ALA A 97 -1.37 9.35 2.34
CA ALA A 97 -0.64 8.12 2.52
C ALA A 97 0.32 8.26 3.71
N ALA A 98 0.49 7.16 4.44
CA ALA A 98 1.53 7.02 5.44
C ALA A 98 2.55 5.99 4.91
N VAL A 99 3.81 6.39 4.84
CA VAL A 99 4.91 5.54 4.38
C VAL A 99 6.06 5.56 5.37
N TRP A 100 6.87 4.50 5.37
CA TRP A 100 8.13 4.45 6.09
C TRP A 100 9.27 4.88 5.17
N LEU A 101 9.94 5.97 5.49
CA LEU A 101 11.24 6.31 4.88
C LEU A 101 12.33 5.56 5.63
N MET A 102 13.01 4.67 4.94
CA MET A 102 14.09 3.85 5.49
C MET A 102 15.42 4.27 4.90
N THR A 103 16.42 4.47 5.74
CA THR A 103 17.81 4.64 5.31
C THR A 103 18.69 3.65 6.08
N ALA A 104 19.76 3.18 5.44
CA ALA A 104 20.72 2.26 6.03
C ALA A 104 22.04 2.39 5.28
N LYS A 105 23.15 2.02 5.93
CA LYS A 105 24.47 1.93 5.31
C LYS A 105 24.93 0.49 5.29
N TRP A 106 25.53 0.10 4.17
CA TRP A 106 26.16 -1.21 4.07
C TRP A 106 27.35 -1.26 5.03
N ARG A 107 27.45 -2.34 5.81
CA ARG A 107 28.64 -2.60 6.62
C ARG A 107 29.78 -2.98 5.68
N THR A 108 30.61 -2.01 5.33
CA THR A 108 31.91 -2.31 4.74
C THR A 108 32.82 -2.79 5.87
N ASP A 109 33.02 -4.11 5.98
CA ASP A 109 34.12 -4.64 6.76
C ASP A 109 35.41 -3.95 6.26
N GLY A 110 36.10 -3.27 7.18
CA GLY A 110 37.38 -2.67 6.90
C GLY A 110 38.39 -3.78 6.61
N SER A 111 38.54 -4.14 5.33
CA SER A 111 39.74 -4.81 4.85
C SER A 111 40.90 -3.82 4.98
N GLN A 112 41.59 -3.87 6.12
CA GLN A 112 42.96 -3.43 6.27
C GLN A 112 43.79 -4.59 6.81
#